data_AF-A0A9D4IRB1-F1
#
_entry.id   AF-A0A9D4IRB1-F1
#
_cell.length_a   1.000
_cell.length_b   1.000
_cell.length_c   1.000
_cell.angle_alpha   90.00
_cell.angle_beta   90.00
_cell.angle_gamma   90.00
#
_symmetry.space_group_name_H-M   'P 1'
#
loop_
_entity.id
_entity.type
_entity.pdbx_description
1 polymer ?
#
loop_
_entity_poly.entity_id
_entity_poly.type
_entity_poly.pdbx_seq_one_letter_code
_entity_poly.pdbx_strand_id
1 'polypeptide(L)'
;MNDTDIHLRKCPNHDTENQTFYCADHDVTVCGRCVHSNHKMCDSVDLYAVTADKARYSNSVSTLSAIEREIEGYENALIDDILLNDDCKSNSLDAVDAFCSKLMKRLTILKDNSIRELTEKHLQNNTSLRQVLNKCKNERLSVNKRKLLIQELVEKQHDGHLYVELSRFDQNKQDIEAAIRSLNDGKQLLHFSFNPNKPLEKIICNEINDIGRISEHVHTNECLHEKLSQVIHLITSC
;
A
#
# COMPACT_ATOMS: atom_id res chain seq x y z
N MET A 1 60.92 29.95 -38.65
CA MET A 1 60.86 30.34 -40.07
C MET A 1 61.02 29.04 -40.85
N ASN A 2 60.08 28.53 -41.65
CA ASN A 2 58.79 28.96 -42.14
C ASN A 2 58.02 27.66 -42.40
N ASP A 3 56.77 27.55 -41.95
CA ASP A 3 55.81 26.56 -42.46
C ASP A 3 54.41 27.17 -42.39
N THR A 4 54.19 28.15 -43.26
CA THR A 4 52.84 28.51 -43.73
C THR A 4 52.68 27.94 -45.12
N ASP A 5 52.72 26.60 -45.23
CA ASP A 5 52.23 25.94 -46.43
C ASP A 5 50.69 25.88 -46.33
N ILE A 6 50.06 27.02 -46.58
CA ILE A 6 48.63 27.03 -46.89
C ILE A 6 48.54 26.35 -48.24
N HIS A 7 48.11 25.09 -48.28
CA HIS A 7 47.70 24.44 -49.53
C HIS A 7 46.57 25.27 -50.15
N LEU A 8 46.94 26.23 -50.99
CA LEU A 8 45.99 27.11 -51.67
C LEU A 8 45.21 26.26 -52.66
N ARG A 9 43.93 26.05 -52.37
CA ARG A 9 43.00 25.33 -53.24
C ARG A 9 42.97 26.00 -54.61
N LYS A 10 43.07 25.20 -55.68
CA LYS A 10 42.95 25.69 -57.06
C LYS A 10 41.53 26.21 -57.31
N CYS A 11 41.44 27.26 -58.11
CA CYS A 11 40.14 27.79 -58.50
C CYS A 11 39.43 26.79 -59.42
N PRO A 12 38.19 26.39 -59.13
CA PRO A 12 37.45 25.43 -59.95
C PRO A 12 37.12 25.94 -61.36
N ASN A 13 37.21 27.25 -61.58
CA ASN A 13 36.93 27.89 -62.88
C ASN A 13 38.20 28.39 -63.59
N HIS A 14 39.34 28.39 -62.90
CA HIS A 14 40.60 28.93 -63.41
C HIS A 14 41.75 28.04 -62.92
N ASP A 15 41.97 26.91 -63.60
CA ASP A 15 42.84 25.81 -63.15
C ASP A 15 44.29 26.20 -62.84
N THR A 16 44.78 27.29 -63.42
CA THR A 16 46.12 27.82 -63.15
C THR A 16 46.18 28.70 -61.90
N GLU A 17 45.05 29.28 -61.49
CA GLU A 17 44.96 30.26 -60.42
C GLU A 17 44.66 29.61 -59.06
N ASN A 18 45.24 30.18 -58.01
CA ASN A 18 44.99 29.77 -56.63
C ASN A 18 43.88 30.65 -56.01
N GLN A 19 43.04 30.09 -55.14
CA GLN A 19 42.07 30.86 -54.37
C GLN A 19 42.78 31.62 -53.24
N THR A 20 43.07 32.90 -53.46
CA THR A 20 43.83 33.75 -52.53
C THR A 20 42.98 34.84 -51.86
N PHE A 21 41.74 35.02 -52.29
CA PHE A 21 40.80 36.02 -51.78
C PHE A 21 39.58 35.35 -51.15
N TYR A 22 38.88 36.06 -50.28
CA TYR A 22 37.60 35.68 -49.72
C TYR A 22 36.58 36.79 -50.01
N CYS A 23 35.43 36.40 -50.56
CA CYS A 23 34.30 37.28 -50.82
C CYS A 23 33.26 37.09 -49.72
N ALA A 24 33.05 38.10 -48.88
CA ALA A 24 32.10 38.03 -47.76
C ALA A 24 30.64 38.06 -48.24
N ASP A 25 30.36 38.74 -49.35
CA ASP A 25 29.00 38.85 -49.90
C ASP A 25 28.43 37.49 -50.35
N HIS A 26 29.32 36.53 -50.64
CA HIS A 26 28.98 35.19 -51.10
C HIS A 26 29.53 34.09 -50.18
N ASP A 27 30.21 34.44 -49.10
CA ASP A 27 30.87 33.54 -48.15
C ASP A 27 31.74 32.45 -48.81
N VAL A 28 32.58 32.82 -49.78
CA VAL A 28 33.41 31.88 -50.56
C VAL A 28 34.83 32.37 -50.80
N THR A 29 35.77 31.43 -50.91
CA THR A 29 37.14 31.71 -51.37
C THR A 29 37.23 31.74 -52.90
N VAL A 30 37.92 32.74 -53.44
CA VAL A 30 37.98 33.04 -54.87
C VAL A 30 39.41 33.37 -55.31
N CYS A 31 39.71 33.20 -56.61
CA CYS A 31 41.01 33.60 -57.17
C CYS A 31 40.98 35.04 -57.72
N GLY A 32 42.15 35.60 -58.03
CA GLY A 32 42.27 36.96 -58.55
C GLY A 32 41.44 37.23 -59.81
N ARG A 33 41.30 36.25 -60.73
CA ARG A 33 40.44 36.41 -61.91
C ARG A 33 38.96 36.52 -61.56
N CYS A 34 38.48 35.68 -60.63
CA CYS A 34 37.10 35.73 -60.15
C CYS A 34 36.77 37.09 -59.51
N VAL A 35 37.72 37.73 -58.82
CA VAL A 35 37.55 39.08 -58.26
C VAL A 35 37.26 40.12 -59.35
N HIS A 36 37.93 40.03 -60.49
CA HIS A 36 37.78 41.01 -61.58
C HIS A 36 36.65 40.68 -62.57
N SER A 37 36.06 39.49 -62.47
CA SER A 37 34.91 39.06 -63.27
C SER A 37 33.65 38.95 -62.40
N ASN A 38 33.37 37.76 -61.87
CA ASN A 38 32.11 37.41 -61.22
C ASN A 38 31.89 38.13 -59.88
N HIS A 39 32.97 38.56 -59.23
CA HIS A 39 32.91 39.27 -57.95
C HIS A 39 33.35 40.74 -58.09
N LYS A 40 33.32 41.30 -59.30
CA LYS A 40 33.73 42.69 -59.57
C LYS A 40 32.87 43.73 -58.85
N MET A 41 31.60 43.40 -58.63
CA MET A 41 30.63 44.25 -57.95
C MET A 41 30.42 43.85 -56.48
N CYS A 42 31.27 42.97 -55.95
CA CYS A 42 31.25 42.63 -54.53
C CYS A 42 32.06 43.68 -53.77
N ASP A 43 31.45 44.28 -52.76
CA ASP A 43 32.06 45.36 -51.99
C ASP A 43 33.05 44.82 -50.94
N SER A 44 32.90 43.54 -50.57
CA SER A 44 33.67 42.90 -49.49
C SER A 44 34.51 41.73 -50.00
N VAL A 45 35.57 42.03 -50.75
CA VAL A 45 36.58 41.04 -51.18
C VAL A 45 37.93 41.40 -50.59
N ASP A 46 38.45 40.56 -49.70
CA ASP A 46 39.74 40.75 -49.02
C ASP A 46 40.64 39.53 -49.25
N LEU A 47 41.94 39.64 -48.95
CA LEU A 47 42.83 38.50 -48.97
C LEU A 47 42.35 37.45 -47.96
N TYR A 48 42.31 36.19 -48.38
CA TYR A 48 41.90 35.07 -47.53
C TYR A 48 42.74 35.03 -46.25
N ALA A 49 44.06 35.29 -46.34
CA ALA A 49 44.94 35.35 -45.18
C ALA A 49 44.52 36.43 -44.16
N VAL A 50 44.12 37.62 -44.63
CA VAL A 50 43.68 38.73 -43.77
C VAL A 50 42.34 38.41 -43.11
N THR A 51 41.42 37.80 -43.85
CA THR A 51 40.12 37.38 -43.31
C THR A 51 40.26 36.20 -42.34
N ALA A 52 41.13 35.24 -42.66
CA ALA A 52 41.45 34.11 -41.80
C ALA A 52 42.13 34.57 -40.51
N ASP A 53 43.02 35.56 -40.55
CA ASP A 53 43.60 36.15 -39.34
C ASP A 53 42.53 36.85 -38.50
N LYS A 54 41.64 37.66 -39.09
CA LYS A 54 40.46 38.23 -38.38
C LYS A 54 39.58 37.15 -37.73
N ALA A 55 39.35 36.03 -38.42
CA ALA A 55 38.57 34.90 -37.91
C ALA A 55 39.32 34.09 -36.84
N ARG A 56 40.64 33.96 -36.93
CA ARG A 56 41.50 33.32 -35.92
C ARG A 56 41.49 34.06 -34.59
N TYR A 57 41.32 35.38 -34.63
CA TYR A 57 41.11 36.21 -33.44
C TYR A 57 39.63 36.32 -33.03
N SER A 58 38.71 35.65 -33.73
CA SER A 58 37.32 35.59 -33.30
C SER A 58 37.20 34.71 -32.05
N ASN A 59 36.41 35.15 -31.08
CA ASN A 59 36.12 34.41 -29.85
C ASN A 59 35.21 33.19 -30.06
N SER A 60 35.15 32.63 -31.27
CA SER A 60 34.24 31.55 -31.63
C SER A 60 34.58 30.26 -30.87
N VAL A 61 35.87 29.92 -30.75
CA VAL A 61 36.31 28.75 -29.99
C VAL A 61 36.02 28.91 -28.51
N SER A 62 36.29 30.09 -27.93
CA SER A 62 35.99 30.34 -26.51
C SER A 62 34.49 30.37 -26.22
N THR A 63 33.67 30.82 -27.17
CA THR A 63 32.20 30.76 -27.08
C THR A 63 31.70 29.31 -27.12
N LEU A 64 32.20 28.49 -28.06
CA LEU A 64 31.85 27.08 -28.15
C LEU A 64 32.28 26.32 -26.89
N SER A 65 33.47 26.57 -26.36
CA SER A 65 33.92 25.97 -25.09
C SER A 65 33.12 26.43 -23.86
N ALA A 66 32.49 27.61 -23.90
CA ALA A 66 31.58 28.05 -22.84
C ALA A 66 30.25 27.31 -22.93
N ILE A 67 29.69 27.18 -24.14
CA ILE A 67 28.45 26.42 -24.40
C ILE A 67 28.64 24.94 -24.03
N GLU A 68 29.75 24.32 -24.43
CA GLU A 68 30.09 22.93 -24.09
C GLU A 68 30.08 22.72 -22.58
N ARG A 69 30.71 23.62 -21.81
CA ARG A 69 30.73 23.55 -20.35
C ARG A 69 29.35 23.72 -19.71
N GLU A 70 28.50 24.58 -20.28
CA GLU A 70 27.13 24.72 -19.81
C GLU A 70 26.34 23.43 -20.06
N ILE A 71 26.49 22.81 -21.24
CA ILE A 71 25.87 21.53 -21.58
C ILE A 71 26.33 20.44 -20.60
N GLU A 72 27.63 20.31 -20.36
CA GLU A 72 28.18 19.37 -19.37
C GLU A 72 27.60 19.62 -17.97
N GLY A 73 27.44 20.88 -17.58
CA GLY A 73 26.81 21.25 -16.30
C GLY A 73 25.37 20.77 -16.19
N TYR A 74 24.57 20.97 -17.24
CA TYR A 74 23.18 20.49 -17.29
C TYR A 74 23.09 18.96 -17.35
N GLU A 75 23.99 18.29 -18.09
CA GLU A 75 24.04 16.83 -18.17
C GLU A 75 24.29 16.22 -16.79
N ASN A 76 25.27 16.72 -16.05
CA ASN A 76 25.57 16.24 -14.69
C ASN A 76 24.39 16.47 -13.74
N ALA A 77 23.75 17.64 -13.79
CA ALA A 77 22.57 17.93 -12.96
C ALA A 77 21.41 16.97 -13.26
N LEU A 78 21.18 16.64 -14.53
CA LEU A 78 20.16 15.66 -14.93
C LEU A 78 20.49 14.25 -14.42
N ILE A 79 21.76 13.85 -14.45
CA ILE A 79 22.20 12.57 -13.89
C ILE A 79 21.91 12.52 -12.39
N ASP A 80 22.24 13.56 -11.65
CA ASP A 80 21.99 13.66 -10.21
C ASP A 80 20.48 13.60 -9.89
N ASP A 81 19.65 14.32 -10.65
CA ASP A 81 18.19 14.31 -10.49
C ASP A 81 17.59 12.91 -10.78
N ILE A 82 18.10 12.20 -11.79
CA ILE A 82 17.67 10.83 -12.11
C ILE A 82 18.00 9.90 -10.94
N LEU A 83 19.21 9.98 -10.38
CA LEU A 83 19.63 9.15 -9.25
C LEU A 83 18.79 9.44 -8.00
N LEU A 84 18.54 10.72 -7.70
CA LEU A 84 17.68 11.12 -6.58
C LEU A 84 16.24 10.61 -6.76
N ASN A 85 15.72 10.64 -7.98
CA ASN A 85 14.37 10.12 -8.27
C ASN A 85 14.30 8.59 -8.10
N ASP A 86 15.31 7.86 -8.55
CA ASP A 86 15.39 6.41 -8.35
C ASP A 86 15.50 6.03 -6.87
N ASP A 87 16.31 6.77 -6.09
CA ASP A 87 16.39 6.61 -4.63
C ASP A 87 15.05 6.93 -3.96
N CYS A 88 14.39 8.02 -4.35
CA CYS A 88 13.08 8.41 -3.84
C CYS A 88 12.03 7.32 -4.11
N LYS A 89 12.04 6.74 -5.32
CA LYS A 89 11.18 5.62 -5.69
C LYS A 89 11.46 4.39 -4.83
N SER A 90 12.73 4.01 -4.64
CA SER A 90 13.11 2.87 -3.80
C SER A 90 12.62 3.06 -2.36
N ASN A 91 12.92 4.22 -1.77
CA ASN A 91 12.49 4.55 -0.40
C ASN A 91 10.96 4.56 -0.25
N SER A 92 10.25 5.01 -1.28
CA SER A 92 8.78 4.99 -1.29
C SER A 92 8.22 3.57 -1.34
N LEU A 93 8.83 2.67 -2.12
CA LEU A 93 8.44 1.26 -2.16
C LEU A 93 8.70 0.57 -0.80
N ASP A 94 9.87 0.79 -0.21
CA ASP A 94 10.20 0.23 1.11
C ASP A 94 9.24 0.73 2.20
N ALA A 95 8.86 2.01 2.15
CA ALA A 95 7.88 2.58 3.08
C ALA A 95 6.49 1.95 2.93
N VAL A 96 6.05 1.69 1.69
CA VAL A 96 4.78 0.99 1.42
C VAL A 96 4.84 -0.44 1.95
N ASP A 97 5.92 -1.18 1.71
CA ASP A 97 6.06 -2.56 2.18
C ASP A 97 6.13 -2.64 3.71
N ALA A 98 6.82 -1.71 4.36
CA ALA A 98 6.87 -1.59 5.82
C ALA A 98 5.47 -1.29 6.39
N PHE A 99 4.71 -0.41 5.75
CA PHE A 99 3.34 -0.08 6.15
C PHE A 99 2.42 -1.31 6.01
N CYS A 100 2.42 -1.97 4.86
CA CYS A 100 1.66 -3.19 4.61
C CYS A 100 1.98 -4.29 5.61
N SER A 101 3.27 -4.50 5.90
CA SER A 101 3.72 -5.48 6.90
C SER A 101 3.20 -5.16 8.30
N LYS A 102 3.22 -3.88 8.71
CA LYS A 102 2.70 -3.43 10.00
C LYS A 102 1.18 -3.61 10.10
N LEU A 103 0.45 -3.32 9.02
CA LEU A 103 -0.99 -3.53 8.92
C LEU A 103 -1.34 -5.02 9.05
N MET A 104 -0.67 -5.89 8.29
CA MET A 104 -0.89 -7.34 8.35
C MET A 104 -0.60 -7.91 9.74
N LYS A 105 0.43 -7.41 10.43
CA LYS A 105 0.72 -7.81 11.81
C LYS A 105 -0.41 -7.43 12.77
N ARG A 106 -0.95 -6.20 12.65
CA ARG A 106 -2.08 -5.75 13.48
C ARG A 106 -3.35 -6.57 13.20
N LEU A 107 -3.68 -6.81 11.93
CA LEU A 107 -4.83 -7.63 11.53
C LEU A 107 -4.71 -9.06 12.08
N THR A 108 -3.51 -9.64 12.03
CA THR A 108 -3.25 -10.96 12.60
C THR A 108 -3.51 -10.99 14.11
N ILE A 109 -2.98 -10.00 14.85
CA ILE A 109 -3.20 -9.90 16.31
C ILE A 109 -4.69 -9.75 16.63
N LEU A 110 -5.42 -8.91 15.87
CA LEU A 110 -6.85 -8.71 16.07
C LEU A 110 -7.65 -9.99 15.82
N LYS A 111 -7.33 -10.70 14.73
CA LYS A 111 -7.92 -11.99 14.39
C LYS A 111 -7.69 -13.01 15.52
N ASP A 112 -6.46 -13.15 15.98
CA ASP A 112 -6.10 -14.15 16.99
C ASP A 112 -6.76 -13.85 18.33
N ASN A 113 -6.82 -12.57 18.73
CA ASN A 113 -7.55 -12.15 19.94
C ASN A 113 -9.04 -12.45 19.83
N SER A 114 -9.64 -12.14 18.68
CA SER A 114 -11.07 -12.38 18.45
C SER A 114 -11.41 -13.87 18.49
N ILE A 115 -10.58 -14.71 17.86
CA ILE A 115 -10.73 -16.16 17.90
C ILE A 115 -10.61 -16.65 19.35
N ARG A 116 -9.59 -16.20 20.10
CA ARG A 116 -9.38 -16.58 21.49
C ARG A 116 -10.59 -16.23 22.36
N GLU A 117 -11.08 -14.99 22.30
CA GLU A 117 -12.26 -14.56 23.06
C GLU A 117 -13.51 -15.36 22.69
N LEU A 118 -13.70 -15.65 21.40
CA LEU A 118 -14.81 -16.47 20.91
C LEU A 118 -14.74 -17.89 21.49
N THR A 119 -13.55 -18.50 21.44
CA THR A 119 -13.30 -19.85 21.97
C THR A 119 -13.53 -19.91 23.48
N GLU A 120 -13.00 -18.94 24.24
CA GLU A 120 -13.16 -18.85 25.70
C GLU A 120 -14.64 -18.74 26.08
N LYS A 121 -15.38 -17.81 25.47
CA LYS A 121 -16.82 -17.66 25.72
C LYS A 121 -17.60 -18.92 25.33
N HIS A 122 -17.30 -19.52 24.19
CA HIS A 122 -17.95 -20.76 23.76
C HIS A 122 -17.68 -21.92 24.74
N LEU A 123 -16.47 -22.01 25.28
CA LEU A 123 -16.11 -23.00 26.29
C LEU A 123 -16.86 -22.75 27.61
N GLN A 124 -16.93 -21.50 28.07
CA GLN A 124 -17.66 -21.11 29.28
C GLN A 124 -19.16 -21.43 29.15
N ASN A 125 -19.75 -21.12 27.99
CA ASN A 125 -21.14 -21.43 27.69
C ASN A 125 -21.39 -22.95 27.70
N ASN A 126 -20.56 -23.72 27.01
CA ASN A 126 -20.69 -25.18 27.00
C ASN A 126 -20.52 -25.81 28.38
N THR A 127 -19.61 -25.28 29.20
CA THR A 127 -19.42 -25.75 30.57
C THR A 127 -20.67 -25.51 31.40
N SER A 128 -21.25 -24.31 31.31
CA SER A 128 -22.49 -23.94 32.00
C SER A 128 -23.66 -24.82 31.55
N LEU A 129 -23.81 -25.03 30.24
CA LEU A 129 -24.81 -25.93 29.65
C LEU A 129 -24.68 -27.36 30.16
N ARG A 130 -23.46 -27.90 30.22
CA ARG A 130 -23.19 -29.25 30.72
C ARG A 130 -23.51 -29.39 32.20
N GLN A 131 -23.22 -28.37 33.01
CA GLN A 131 -23.59 -28.35 34.42
C GLN A 131 -25.11 -28.39 34.61
N VAL A 132 -25.85 -27.58 33.85
CA VAL A 132 -27.33 -27.58 33.85
C VAL A 132 -27.86 -28.94 33.43
N LEU A 133 -27.36 -29.51 32.33
CA LEU A 133 -27.75 -30.85 31.85
C LEU A 133 -27.52 -31.93 32.90
N ASN A 134 -26.37 -31.90 33.60
CA ASN A 134 -26.05 -32.87 34.64
C ASN A 134 -26.98 -32.74 35.84
N LYS A 135 -27.32 -31.51 36.27
CA LYS A 135 -28.33 -31.28 37.31
C LYS A 135 -29.68 -31.89 36.90
N CYS A 136 -30.15 -31.60 35.67
CA CYS A 136 -31.39 -32.19 35.15
C CYS A 136 -31.37 -33.72 35.12
N LYS A 137 -30.24 -34.33 34.73
CA LYS A 137 -30.08 -35.79 34.73
C LYS A 137 -30.17 -36.37 36.13
N ASN A 138 -29.53 -35.73 37.12
CA ASN A 138 -29.55 -36.17 38.51
C ASN A 138 -30.95 -36.09 39.12
N GLU A 139 -31.66 -34.97 38.92
CA GLU A 139 -33.04 -34.81 39.38
C GLU A 139 -33.97 -35.85 38.74
N ARG A 140 -33.84 -36.07 37.43
CA ARG A 140 -34.62 -37.10 36.73
C ARG A 140 -34.37 -38.51 37.28
N LEU A 141 -33.12 -38.84 37.60
CA LEU A 141 -32.78 -40.13 38.23
C LEU A 141 -33.40 -40.27 39.62
N SER A 142 -33.38 -39.20 40.42
CA SER A 142 -34.01 -39.16 41.76
C SER A 142 -35.53 -39.41 41.66
N VAL A 143 -36.21 -38.69 40.77
CA VAL A 143 -37.65 -38.85 40.52
C VAL A 143 -37.97 -40.27 40.04
N ASN A 144 -37.19 -40.83 39.10
CA ASN A 144 -37.41 -42.19 38.61
C ASN A 144 -37.23 -43.25 39.69
N LYS A 145 -36.21 -43.14 40.56
CA LYS A 145 -36.01 -44.07 41.68
C LYS A 145 -37.20 -44.09 42.62
N ARG A 146 -37.72 -42.90 42.98
CA ARG A 146 -38.90 -42.79 43.85
C ARG A 146 -40.15 -43.33 43.18
N LYS A 147 -40.34 -43.06 41.88
CA LYS A 147 -41.45 -43.62 41.11
C LYS A 147 -41.45 -45.15 41.17
N LEU A 148 -40.30 -45.79 40.94
CA LEU A 148 -40.17 -47.25 40.98
C LEU A 148 -40.48 -47.82 42.38
N LEU A 149 -39.98 -47.19 43.43
CA LEU A 149 -40.26 -47.59 44.82
C LEU A 149 -41.76 -47.51 45.14
N ILE A 150 -42.43 -46.41 44.76
CA ILE A 150 -43.87 -46.25 44.98
C ILE A 150 -44.65 -47.32 44.22
N GLN A 151 -44.28 -47.61 42.96
CA GLN A 151 -44.89 -48.68 42.17
C GLN A 151 -44.77 -50.05 42.86
N GLU A 152 -43.58 -50.39 43.37
CA GLU A 152 -43.34 -51.62 44.10
C GLU A 152 -44.17 -51.72 45.40
N LEU A 153 -44.27 -50.62 46.17
CA LEU A 153 -45.06 -50.57 47.41
C LEU A 153 -46.56 -50.75 47.14
N VAL A 154 -47.06 -50.19 46.03
CA VAL A 154 -48.44 -50.38 45.56
C VAL A 154 -48.68 -51.84 45.18
N GLU A 155 -47.79 -52.44 44.38
CA GLU A 155 -47.90 -53.84 43.95
C GLU A 155 -47.88 -54.83 45.13
N LYS A 156 -47.10 -54.53 46.17
CA LYS A 156 -46.97 -55.37 47.38
C LYS A 156 -48.01 -55.08 48.48
N GLN A 157 -48.95 -54.15 48.26
CA GLN A 157 -49.97 -53.75 49.24
C GLN A 157 -49.40 -53.34 50.61
N HIS A 158 -48.27 -52.64 50.62
CA HIS A 158 -47.64 -52.14 51.85
C HIS A 158 -48.17 -50.74 52.22
N ASP A 159 -49.46 -50.65 52.58
CA ASP A 159 -50.19 -49.38 52.73
C ASP A 159 -49.55 -48.38 53.71
N GLY A 160 -49.02 -48.86 54.83
CA GLY A 160 -48.34 -47.99 55.80
C GLY A 160 -47.04 -47.38 55.28
N HIS A 161 -46.23 -48.16 54.55
CA HIS A 161 -44.99 -47.66 53.92
C HIS A 161 -45.31 -46.78 52.71
N LEU A 162 -46.34 -47.11 51.95
CA LEU A 162 -46.83 -46.30 50.84
C LEU A 162 -47.26 -44.91 51.31
N TYR A 163 -48.02 -44.81 52.41
CA TYR A 163 -48.46 -43.53 52.96
C TYR A 163 -47.28 -42.63 53.38
N VAL A 164 -46.27 -43.21 54.03
CA VAL A 164 -45.07 -42.46 54.47
C VAL A 164 -44.26 -41.97 53.26
N GLU A 165 -44.06 -42.80 52.24
CA GLU A 165 -43.29 -42.40 51.06
C GLU A 165 -44.04 -41.39 50.17
N LEU A 166 -45.37 -41.48 50.07
CA LEU A 166 -46.20 -40.47 49.39
C LEU A 166 -46.14 -39.12 50.12
N SER A 167 -46.24 -39.10 51.45
CA SER A 167 -46.13 -37.88 52.25
C SER A 167 -44.74 -37.22 52.11
N ARG A 168 -43.68 -38.03 52.10
CA ARG A 168 -42.31 -37.56 51.84
C ARG A 168 -42.14 -37.05 50.41
N PHE A 169 -42.79 -37.68 49.45
CA PHE A 169 -42.77 -37.23 48.06
C PHE A 169 -43.44 -35.87 47.91
N ASP A 170 -44.63 -35.68 48.48
CA ASP A 170 -45.35 -34.39 48.42
C ASP A 170 -44.56 -33.26 49.09
N GLN A 171 -43.86 -33.54 50.18
CA GLN A 171 -42.97 -32.54 50.81
C GLN A 171 -41.81 -32.14 49.87
N ASN A 172 -41.20 -33.12 49.19
CA ASN A 172 -40.08 -32.90 48.27
C ASN A 172 -40.54 -32.42 46.88
N LYS A 173 -41.82 -32.55 46.55
CA LYS A 173 -42.38 -32.13 45.26
C LYS A 173 -42.19 -30.64 45.06
N GLN A 174 -42.39 -29.85 46.11
CA GLN A 174 -42.18 -28.41 46.08
C GLN A 174 -40.71 -28.06 45.79
N ASP A 175 -39.76 -28.80 46.35
CA ASP A 175 -38.32 -28.62 46.11
C ASP A 175 -37.94 -28.97 44.67
N ILE A 176 -38.49 -30.07 44.13
CA ILE A 176 -38.28 -30.47 42.73
C ILE A 176 -38.90 -29.46 41.77
N GLU A 177 -40.11 -28.98 42.04
CA GLU A 177 -40.78 -27.94 41.25
C GLU A 177 -40.06 -26.59 41.35
N ALA A 178 -39.48 -26.25 42.51
CA ALA A 178 -38.64 -25.07 42.68
C ALA A 178 -37.32 -25.20 41.90
N ALA A 179 -36.69 -26.37 41.93
CA ALA A 179 -35.49 -26.66 41.14
C ALA A 179 -35.78 -26.57 39.62
N ILE A 180 -36.89 -27.15 39.17
CA ILE A 180 -37.34 -27.06 37.76
C ILE A 180 -37.63 -25.60 37.37
N ARG A 181 -38.31 -24.83 38.23
CA ARG A 181 -38.57 -23.40 38.00
C ARG A 181 -37.27 -22.60 37.94
N SER A 182 -36.32 -22.80 38.86
CA SER A 182 -35.01 -22.16 38.81
C SER A 182 -34.25 -22.46 37.51
N LEU A 183 -34.33 -23.70 37.02
CA LEU A 183 -33.75 -24.10 35.73
C LEU A 183 -34.48 -23.47 34.53
N ASN A 184 -35.80 -23.27 34.64
CA ASN A 184 -36.64 -22.63 33.62
C ASN A 184 -36.52 -21.09 33.62
N ASP A 185 -36.38 -20.45 34.77
CA ASP A 185 -36.14 -19.01 34.87
C ASP A 185 -34.70 -18.68 34.40
N GLY A 186 -33.81 -19.67 34.48
CA GLY A 186 -32.53 -19.72 33.76
C GLY A 186 -32.64 -19.85 32.23
N LYS A 187 -33.85 -19.86 31.62
CA LYS A 187 -34.08 -19.84 30.16
C LYS A 187 -33.63 -18.55 29.44
N GLN A 188 -32.63 -17.86 29.95
CA GLN A 188 -31.65 -17.19 29.07
C GLN A 188 -31.02 -18.18 28.05
N LEU A 189 -31.18 -19.49 28.26
CA LEU A 189 -30.79 -20.56 27.34
C LEU A 189 -31.45 -20.53 25.95
N LEU A 190 -32.64 -19.94 25.78
CA LEU A 190 -33.33 -19.90 24.47
C LEU A 190 -33.04 -18.62 23.66
N HIS A 191 -32.41 -17.63 24.28
CA HIS A 191 -31.90 -16.43 23.63
C HIS A 191 -30.39 -16.30 23.83
N PHE A 192 -29.64 -17.40 23.71
CA PHE A 192 -28.23 -17.29 23.34
C PHE A 192 -28.15 -16.89 21.86
N SER A 193 -28.54 -15.65 21.53
CA SER A 193 -28.07 -15.01 20.31
C SER A 193 -26.60 -14.68 20.55
N PHE A 194 -25.75 -15.70 20.46
CA PHE A 194 -24.34 -15.46 20.22
C PHE A 194 -24.28 -14.90 18.80
N ASN A 195 -24.53 -13.59 18.67
CA ASN A 195 -24.21 -12.82 17.49
C ASN A 195 -22.89 -12.12 17.79
N PRO A 196 -21.75 -12.84 17.68
CA PRO A 196 -20.44 -12.25 17.89
C PRO A 196 -20.18 -11.08 16.93
N ASN A 197 -20.97 -10.95 15.85
CA ASN A 197 -20.76 -9.89 14.86
C ASN A 197 -20.93 -8.50 15.44
N LYS A 198 -21.89 -8.18 16.33
CA LYS A 198 -22.09 -6.77 16.72
C LYS A 198 -20.91 -6.13 17.47
N PRO A 199 -20.33 -6.77 18.50
CA PRO A 199 -19.14 -6.24 19.17
C PRO A 199 -17.90 -6.27 18.26
N LEU A 200 -17.73 -7.33 17.46
CA LEU A 200 -16.61 -7.44 16.52
C LEU A 200 -16.71 -6.42 15.38
N GLU A 201 -17.88 -6.21 14.80
CA GLU A 201 -18.18 -5.18 13.80
C GLU A 201 -17.77 -3.83 14.35
N LYS A 202 -18.18 -3.50 15.59
CA LYS A 202 -17.81 -2.22 16.20
C LYS A 202 -16.29 -2.06 16.37
N ILE A 203 -15.58 -3.11 16.77
CA ILE A 203 -14.11 -3.08 16.92
C ILE A 203 -13.43 -2.98 15.55
N ILE A 204 -13.87 -3.77 14.57
CA ILE A 204 -13.36 -3.77 13.19
C ILE A 204 -13.57 -2.39 12.56
N CYS A 205 -14.78 -1.82 12.66
CA CYS A 205 -15.08 -0.49 12.14
C CYS A 205 -14.23 0.61 12.79
N ASN A 206 -13.99 0.53 14.11
CA ASN A 206 -13.14 1.51 14.79
C ASN A 206 -11.68 1.43 14.35
N GLU A 207 -11.12 0.23 14.23
CA GLU A 207 -9.73 0.02 13.79
C GLU A 207 -9.55 0.37 12.31
N ILE A 208 -10.54 0.10 11.45
CA ILE A 208 -10.56 0.55 10.04
C ILE A 208 -10.51 2.07 9.97
N ASN A 209 -11.29 2.77 10.81
CA ASN A 209 -11.28 4.23 10.86
C ASN A 209 -9.92 4.79 11.32
N ASP A 210 -9.26 4.14 12.28
CA ASP A 210 -7.93 4.54 12.73
C ASP A 210 -6.85 4.29 11.65
N ILE A 211 -6.99 3.24 10.84
CA ILE A 211 -6.15 3.02 9.66
C ILE A 211 -6.40 4.10 8.60
N GLY A 212 -7.67 4.49 8.39
CA GLY A 212 -8.04 5.61 7.52
C GLY A 212 -7.38 6.93 7.95
N ARG A 213 -7.34 7.22 9.25
CA ARG A 213 -6.66 8.40 9.81
C ARG A 213 -5.14 8.38 9.66
N ILE A 214 -4.51 7.19 9.69
CA ILE A 214 -3.07 7.06 9.43
C ILE A 214 -2.75 7.38 7.96
N SER A 215 -3.65 7.03 7.03
CA SER A 215 -3.53 7.41 5.61
C SER A 215 -3.61 8.92 5.39
N GLU A 216 -4.36 9.64 6.24
CA GLU A 216 -4.39 11.12 6.21
C GLU A 216 -3.04 11.75 6.58
N HIS A 217 -2.12 11.01 7.19
CA HIS A 217 -0.78 11.49 7.54
C HIS A 217 0.31 11.11 6.53
N VAL A 218 0.04 10.21 5.58
CA VAL A 218 0.94 9.89 4.44
C VAL A 218 0.72 10.90 3.28
N HIS A 219 0.25 12.10 3.62
CA HIS A 219 -0.26 13.16 2.75
C HIS A 219 0.80 13.98 1.99
N THR A 220 2.02 13.47 1.81
CA THR A 220 3.11 14.22 1.14
C THR A 220 3.47 13.71 -0.25
N ASN A 221 2.75 12.72 -0.81
CA ASN A 221 3.06 12.15 -2.13
C ASN A 221 1.78 12.08 -3.00
N GLU A 222 1.59 13.07 -3.88
CA GLU A 222 0.35 13.27 -4.67
C GLU A 222 -0.06 12.05 -5.50
N CYS A 223 0.88 11.21 -5.94
CA CYS A 223 0.61 10.02 -6.76
C CYS A 223 0.01 8.84 -5.95
N LEU A 224 0.27 8.75 -4.64
CA LEU A 224 -0.25 7.69 -3.77
C LEU A 224 -1.66 7.99 -3.23
N HIS A 225 -2.05 9.27 -3.21
CA HIS A 225 -3.30 9.76 -2.63
C HIS A 225 -4.55 9.19 -3.32
N GLU A 226 -4.56 9.14 -4.66
CA GLU A 226 -5.73 8.71 -5.42
C GLU A 226 -5.98 7.21 -5.28
N LYS A 227 -4.91 6.40 -5.21
CA LYS A 227 -5.01 4.94 -5.05
C LYS A 227 -5.30 4.49 -3.62
N LEU A 228 -4.71 5.15 -2.61
CA LEU A 228 -5.02 4.86 -1.21
C LEU A 228 -6.45 5.28 -0.84
N SER A 229 -6.94 6.42 -1.35
CA SER A 229 -8.35 6.82 -1.19
C SER A 229 -9.31 5.80 -1.79
N GLN A 230 -9.00 5.21 -2.94
CA GLN A 230 -9.83 4.16 -3.55
C GLN A 230 -9.85 2.87 -2.71
N VAL A 231 -8.70 2.46 -2.17
CA VAL A 231 -8.61 1.28 -1.29
C VAL A 231 -9.36 1.50 0.02
N ILE A 232 -9.24 2.69 0.62
CA ILE A 232 -9.98 3.05 1.84
C ILE A 232 -11.47 3.08 1.56
N HIS A 233 -11.90 3.73 0.48
CA HIS A 233 -13.30 3.77 0.09
C HIS A 233 -13.88 2.37 -0.09
N LEU A 234 -13.14 1.44 -0.72
CA LEU A 234 -13.53 0.03 -0.90
C LEU A 234 -13.67 -0.72 0.43
N ILE A 235 -12.81 -0.43 1.41
CA ILE A 235 -12.82 -1.05 2.74
C ILE A 235 -13.95 -0.49 3.61
N THR A 236 -14.25 0.81 3.51
CA THR A 236 -15.29 1.49 4.30
C THR A 236 -16.71 1.34 3.75
N SER A 237 -16.87 0.86 2.51
CA SER A 237 -18.18 0.62 1.89
C SER A 237 -18.81 -0.75 2.19
N CYS A 238 -18.19 -1.55 3.06
CA CYS A 238 -18.75 -2.78 3.63
C CYS A 238 -19.30 -2.52 5.04
#